data_AF-A0AAW8C127-F1
#
_entry.id   AF-A0AAW8C127-F1
#
_cell.length_a   1.000
_cell.length_b   1.000
_cell.length_c   1.000
_cell.angle_alpha   90.00
_cell.angle_beta   90.00
_cell.angle_gamma   90.00
#
_symmetry.space_group_name_H-M   'P 1'
#
loop_
_entity.id
_entity.type
_entity.pdbx_description
1 polymer ?
#
loop_
_entity_poly.entity_id
_entity_poly.type
_entity_poly.pdbx_seq_one_letter_code
_entity_poly.pdbx_strand_id
1 'polypeptide(L)'
;MLTIAKLSRWSIAYYNDTANAVGIAARDAQRASGGLGEYYAEGDTRTPVWVCAGDARQAAALVGLGEGARAGGGADTGVVGRWLDEGVAPSGECGRALGKGSVHGFDLTFCAPKSVSLLRALHPNEVTQKAVVNAHTAALGEALKYLAEHAGYTRVHNRVTGAKDLVRLPGIVAVAYQHETSRGGGDLHLHTHVIVPNRQARADGKLVSLDGTSGVAPRDRGGVERD
;
A
#
# COMPACT_ATOMS: atom_id res chain seq x y z
N MET A 1 12.61 -2.95 -8.24
CA MET A 1 12.85 -3.83 -7.06
C MET A 1 11.62 -3.76 -6.17
N LEU A 2 11.24 -4.87 -5.53
CA LEU A 2 10.19 -4.90 -4.50
C LEU A 2 10.79 -5.30 -3.15
N THR A 3 10.51 -4.54 -2.10
CA THR A 3 10.78 -4.94 -0.71
C THR A 3 9.48 -5.07 0.07
N ILE A 4 9.44 -5.98 1.03
CA ILE A 4 8.26 -6.24 1.86
C ILE A 4 8.62 -6.15 3.33
N ALA A 5 7.94 -5.29 4.07
CA ALA A 5 8.13 -5.13 5.51
C ALA A 5 6.80 -5.32 6.25
N LYS A 6 6.84 -5.96 7.43
CA LYS A 6 5.71 -6.01 8.35
C LYS A 6 5.61 -4.69 9.09
N LEU A 7 4.40 -4.15 9.19
CA LEU A 7 4.16 -2.92 9.92
C LEU A 7 3.77 -3.19 11.36
N SER A 8 4.48 -2.52 12.25
CA SER A 8 4.08 -2.31 13.64
C SER A 8 3.28 -1.00 13.75
N ARG A 9 2.55 -0.82 14.85
CA ARG A 9 1.84 0.43 15.17
C ARG A 9 2.70 1.69 14.98
N TRP A 10 3.97 1.64 15.41
CA TRP A 10 4.90 2.77 15.32
C TRP A 10 5.30 3.12 13.88
N SER A 11 5.34 2.13 12.99
CA SER A 11 5.73 2.33 11.59
C SER A 11 4.64 3.03 10.76
N ILE A 12 3.39 3.00 11.23
CA ILE A 12 2.22 3.55 10.54
C ILE A 12 2.11 5.06 10.77
N ALA A 13 2.35 5.52 12.01
CA ALA A 13 2.34 6.95 12.35
C ALA A 13 3.29 7.74 11.44
N TYR A 14 4.50 7.21 11.19
CA TYR A 14 5.47 7.84 10.30
C TYR A 14 4.92 8.15 8.89
N TYR A 15 4.20 7.22 8.25
CA TYR A 15 3.65 7.43 6.90
C TYR A 15 2.55 8.49 6.89
N ASN A 16 1.69 8.48 7.90
CA ASN A 16 0.59 9.45 8.01
C ASN A 16 1.10 10.84 8.39
N ASP A 17 2.06 10.94 9.31
CA ASP A 17 2.66 12.21 9.74
C ASP A 17 3.41 12.87 8.58
N THR A 18 4.18 12.10 7.80
CA THR A 18 4.87 12.60 6.60
C THR A 18 3.87 13.09 5.56
N ALA A 19 2.83 12.30 5.27
CA ALA A 19 1.80 12.69 4.29
C ALA A 19 0.99 13.92 4.74
N ASN A 20 0.73 14.07 6.04
CA ASN A 20 0.03 15.23 6.60
C ASN A 20 0.88 16.49 6.55
N ALA A 21 2.17 16.39 6.91
CA ALA A 21 3.11 17.51 6.82
C ALA A 21 3.22 18.01 5.37
N VAL A 22 3.30 17.09 4.40
CA VAL A 22 3.36 17.43 2.97
C VAL A 22 2.03 17.98 2.44
N GLY A 23 0.89 17.44 2.87
CA GLY A 23 -0.43 17.95 2.47
C GLY A 23 -0.70 19.39 2.92
N ILE A 24 -0.14 19.80 4.05
CA ILE A 24 -0.18 21.18 4.54
C ILE A 24 0.78 22.06 3.70
N ALA A 25 2.02 21.63 3.50
CA ALA A 25 3.01 22.36 2.71
C ALA A 25 2.60 22.57 1.23
N ALA A 26 2.00 21.55 0.59
CA ALA A 26 1.55 21.64 -0.80
C ALA A 26 0.41 22.66 -1.01
N ARG A 27 -0.48 22.83 -0.02
CA ARG A 27 -1.53 23.86 -0.05
C ARG A 27 -0.98 25.27 0.06
N ASP A 28 0.13 25.44 0.78
CA ASP A 28 0.81 26.72 0.93
C ASP A 28 1.67 27.04 -0.31
N ALA A 29 2.32 26.02 -0.90
CA ALA A 29 3.14 26.15 -2.10
C ALA A 29 2.33 26.44 -3.37
N GLN A 30 1.09 25.95 -3.49
CA GLN A 30 0.20 26.24 -4.63
C GLN A 30 -0.12 27.74 -4.82
N ARG A 31 0.29 28.59 -3.87
CA ARG A 31 0.23 30.07 -3.93
C ARG A 31 1.50 30.73 -4.49
N ALA A 32 2.61 30.02 -4.67
CA ALA A 32 3.88 30.56 -5.14
C ALA A 32 4.31 29.86 -6.44
N SER A 33 4.47 30.61 -7.54
CA SER A 33 4.79 30.03 -8.85
C SER A 33 6.26 29.61 -8.99
N GLY A 34 6.49 28.32 -9.22
CA GLY A 34 7.44 27.75 -10.19
C GLY A 34 8.95 27.92 -10.01
N GLY A 35 9.65 26.78 -10.08
CA GLY A 35 11.02 26.68 -10.60
C GLY A 35 12.08 26.23 -9.57
N LEU A 36 12.64 25.02 -9.78
CA LEU A 36 13.75 24.31 -9.09
C LEU A 36 13.70 24.19 -7.55
N GLY A 37 13.20 25.21 -6.85
CA GLY A 37 12.84 25.19 -5.44
C GLY A 37 11.64 24.29 -5.15
N GLU A 38 10.71 24.05 -6.08
CA GLU A 38 9.57 23.13 -5.88
C GLU A 38 9.98 21.66 -5.73
N TYR A 39 11.19 21.27 -6.17
CA TYR A 39 11.68 19.90 -6.06
C TYR A 39 12.46 19.64 -4.76
N TYR A 40 13.11 20.68 -4.22
CA TYR A 40 13.87 20.60 -2.96
C TYR A 40 13.13 21.18 -1.75
N ALA A 41 12.11 22.02 -1.96
CA ALA A 41 11.23 22.51 -0.90
C ALA A 41 10.14 21.48 -0.65
N GLU A 42 10.38 20.62 0.35
CA GLU A 42 9.35 20.04 1.22
C GLU A 42 8.04 19.63 0.52
N GLY A 43 8.13 18.62 -0.35
CA GLY A 43 6.98 18.09 -1.10
C GLY A 43 7.15 16.66 -1.57
N ASP A 44 7.86 15.82 -0.81
CA ASP A 44 8.33 14.50 -1.29
C ASP A 44 7.27 13.38 -1.25
N THR A 45 6.03 13.68 -0.84
CA THR A 45 4.94 12.69 -0.79
C THR A 45 3.72 13.22 -1.52
N ARG A 46 3.36 12.59 -2.64
CA ARG A 46 2.04 12.85 -3.26
C ARG A 46 0.94 12.44 -2.30
N THR A 47 -0.22 13.11 -2.38
CA THR A 47 -1.42 12.70 -1.66
C THR A 47 -1.63 11.20 -1.85
N PRO A 48 -1.70 10.42 -0.77
CA PRO A 48 -1.84 8.98 -0.89
C PRO A 48 -3.16 8.66 -1.60
N VAL A 49 -3.17 7.58 -2.37
CA VAL A 49 -4.35 7.16 -3.14
C VAL A 49 -4.72 5.72 -2.79
N TRP A 50 -6.01 5.43 -2.84
CA TRP A 50 -6.49 4.06 -2.72
C TRP A 50 -6.09 3.24 -3.93
N VAL A 51 -5.69 2.00 -3.69
CA VAL A 51 -5.44 1.01 -4.74
C VAL A 51 -6.18 -0.28 -4.39
N CYS A 52 -6.83 -0.87 -5.39
CA CYS A 52 -7.63 -2.08 -5.24
C CYS A 52 -7.21 -3.11 -6.30
N ALA A 53 -7.01 -4.36 -5.89
CA ALA A 53 -6.65 -5.47 -6.77
C ALA A 53 -7.52 -6.70 -6.52
N GLY A 54 -7.66 -7.58 -7.52
CA GLY A 54 -8.63 -8.68 -7.52
C GLY A 54 -9.98 -8.22 -8.06
N ASP A 55 -11.09 -8.68 -7.48
CA ASP A 55 -12.40 -8.06 -7.69
C ASP A 55 -12.43 -6.70 -6.98
N ALA A 56 -11.84 -5.70 -7.62
CA ALA A 56 -11.68 -4.37 -7.06
C ALA A 56 -13.02 -3.70 -6.73
N ARG A 57 -14.10 -4.04 -7.46
CA ARG A 57 -15.44 -3.51 -7.19
C ARG A 57 -15.98 -4.10 -5.90
N GLN A 58 -15.95 -5.43 -5.78
CA GLN A 58 -16.45 -6.10 -4.58
C GLN A 58 -15.59 -5.75 -3.36
N ALA A 59 -14.26 -5.82 -3.47
CA ALA A 59 -13.34 -5.52 -2.38
C ALA A 59 -13.52 -4.09 -1.85
N ALA A 60 -13.58 -3.09 -2.73
CA ALA A 60 -13.83 -1.70 -2.35
C ALA A 60 -15.19 -1.53 -1.66
N ALA A 61 -16.25 -2.13 -2.20
CA ALA A 61 -17.59 -2.03 -1.63
C ALA A 61 -17.68 -2.63 -0.22
N LEU A 62 -17.06 -3.79 0.02
CA LEU A 62 -17.06 -4.47 1.32
C LEU A 62 -16.37 -3.65 2.42
N VAL A 63 -15.40 -2.82 2.06
CA VAL A 63 -14.69 -1.94 3.01
C VAL A 63 -15.25 -0.51 3.03
N GLY A 64 -16.33 -0.23 2.29
CA GLY A 64 -17.00 1.07 2.29
C GLY A 64 -16.38 2.14 1.38
N LEU A 65 -15.53 1.76 0.42
CA LEU A 65 -14.98 2.69 -0.56
C LEU A 65 -15.93 2.88 -1.75
N GLY A 66 -16.19 4.14 -2.08
CA GLY A 66 -16.95 4.54 -3.27
C GLY A 66 -16.16 4.39 -4.57
N GLU A 67 -16.83 4.64 -5.69
CA GLU A 67 -16.29 4.47 -7.05
C GLU A 67 -15.04 5.33 -7.29
N GLY A 68 -15.08 6.62 -6.92
CA GLY A 68 -13.94 7.52 -7.07
C GLY A 68 -12.72 7.11 -6.24
N ALA A 69 -12.93 6.62 -5.01
CA ALA A 69 -11.84 6.08 -4.20
C ALA A 69 -11.24 4.83 -4.85
N ARG A 70 -12.07 3.87 -5.27
CA ARG A 70 -11.65 2.66 -5.98
C ARG A 70 -10.85 2.97 -7.26
N ALA A 71 -11.19 4.05 -7.96
CA ALA A 71 -10.51 4.49 -9.18
C ALA A 71 -9.19 5.24 -8.96
N GLY A 72 -8.60 5.19 -7.75
CA GLY A 72 -7.37 5.91 -7.42
C GLY A 72 -7.60 7.26 -6.74
N GLY A 73 -8.77 7.44 -6.11
CA GLY A 73 -9.06 8.65 -5.33
C GLY A 73 -8.18 8.77 -4.09
N GLY A 74 -8.05 10.01 -3.59
CA GLY A 74 -7.26 10.31 -2.41
C GLY A 74 -7.68 9.49 -1.18
N ALA A 75 -6.69 9.03 -0.42
CA ALA A 75 -6.86 8.31 0.82
C ALA A 75 -6.65 9.25 2.01
N ASP A 76 -7.70 9.45 2.81
CA ASP A 76 -7.61 10.22 4.04
C ASP A 76 -6.70 9.50 5.04
N THR A 77 -5.63 10.15 5.48
CA THR A 77 -4.62 9.56 6.37
C THR A 77 -5.19 9.18 7.74
N GLY A 78 -6.23 9.87 8.21
CA GLY A 78 -6.96 9.51 9.43
C GLY A 78 -7.77 8.23 9.27
N VAL A 79 -8.45 8.05 8.14
CA VAL A 79 -9.13 6.79 7.78
C VAL A 79 -8.13 5.65 7.65
N VAL A 80 -7.01 5.86 6.96
CA VAL A 80 -5.94 4.87 6.80
C VAL A 80 -5.33 4.50 8.16
N GLY A 81 -5.05 5.50 9.00
CA GLY A 81 -4.55 5.32 10.36
C GLY A 81 -5.48 4.46 11.21
N ARG A 82 -6.78 4.77 11.25
CA ARG A 82 -7.76 3.94 12.00
C ARG A 82 -7.80 2.50 11.53
N TRP A 83 -7.73 2.26 10.22
CA TRP A 83 -7.72 0.90 9.70
C TRP A 83 -6.47 0.14 10.13
N LEU A 84 -5.31 0.77 10.06
CA LEU A 84 -4.05 0.15 10.42
C LEU A 84 -3.89 -0.04 11.94
N ASP A 85 -4.31 0.93 12.75
CA ASP A 85 -4.12 0.90 14.21
C ASP A 85 -5.19 0.08 14.92
N GLU A 86 -6.45 0.25 14.52
CA GLU A 86 -7.61 -0.32 15.21
C GLU A 86 -8.19 -1.51 14.44
N GLY A 87 -7.85 -1.69 13.17
CA GLY A 87 -8.42 -2.74 12.33
C GLY A 87 -9.84 -2.42 11.86
N VAL A 88 -10.18 -1.13 11.78
CA VAL A 88 -11.52 -0.62 11.40
C VAL A 88 -11.48 -0.09 9.96
N ALA A 89 -12.19 -0.75 9.05
CA ALA A 89 -12.28 -0.32 7.65
C ALA A 89 -13.08 1.00 7.50
N PRO A 90 -13.00 1.68 6.34
CA PRO A 90 -13.79 2.88 6.05
C PRO A 90 -15.31 2.69 6.26
N SER A 91 -15.84 1.47 6.08
CA SER A 91 -17.23 1.11 6.36
C SER A 91 -17.60 1.12 7.85
N GLY A 92 -16.62 1.16 8.75
CA GLY A 92 -16.80 0.97 10.19
C GLY A 92 -16.72 -0.50 10.64
N GLU A 93 -16.71 -1.45 9.71
CA GLU A 93 -16.53 -2.86 10.02
C GLU A 93 -15.15 -3.10 10.66
N CYS A 94 -15.13 -3.93 11.70
CA CYS A 94 -13.91 -4.25 12.42
C CYS A 94 -13.71 -5.77 12.56
N GLY A 95 -12.45 -6.18 12.48
CA GLY A 95 -12.07 -7.57 12.72
C GLY A 95 -11.75 -7.83 14.18
N ARG A 96 -11.10 -8.95 14.46
CA ARG A 96 -10.47 -9.18 15.77
C ARG A 96 -9.50 -8.03 16.09
N ALA A 97 -9.55 -7.50 17.31
CA ALA A 97 -8.68 -6.42 17.77
C ALA A 97 -7.19 -6.74 17.52
N LEU A 98 -6.42 -5.72 17.13
CA LEU A 98 -4.98 -5.79 17.00
C LEU A 98 -4.34 -5.59 18.38
N GLY A 99 -3.66 -6.62 18.88
CA GLY A 99 -2.94 -6.58 20.16
C GLY A 99 -1.44 -6.30 20.01
N LYS A 100 -0.74 -6.17 21.14
CA LYS A 100 0.73 -6.02 21.18
C LYS A 100 1.42 -7.17 20.43
N GLY A 101 2.23 -6.84 19.43
CA GLY A 101 2.91 -7.82 18.57
C GLY A 101 2.10 -8.32 17.37
N SER A 102 0.88 -7.80 17.15
CA SER A 102 0.14 -8.07 15.92
C SER A 102 0.82 -7.43 14.72
N VAL A 103 0.70 -8.06 13.55
CA VAL A 103 1.02 -7.41 12.28
C VAL A 103 -0.16 -6.51 11.92
N HIS A 104 0.08 -5.21 11.81
CA HIS A 104 -0.96 -4.22 11.49
C HIS A 104 -1.20 -4.11 9.98
N GLY A 105 -0.14 -4.34 9.20
CA GLY A 105 -0.17 -4.33 7.76
C GLY A 105 1.17 -4.74 7.17
N PHE A 106 1.28 -4.58 5.86
CA PHE A 106 2.49 -4.82 5.10
C PHE A 106 2.80 -3.58 4.27
N ASP A 107 4.07 -3.18 4.25
CA ASP A 107 4.57 -2.17 3.34
C ASP A 107 5.29 -2.86 2.19
N LEU A 108 4.75 -2.66 1.00
CA LEU A 108 5.29 -3.12 -0.27
C LEU A 108 5.93 -1.92 -0.96
N THR A 109 7.26 -1.82 -0.91
CA THR A 109 7.98 -0.70 -1.52
C THR A 109 8.45 -1.07 -2.92
N PHE A 110 7.90 -0.37 -3.91
CA PHE A 110 8.24 -0.53 -5.32
C PHE A 110 9.23 0.55 -5.73
N CYS A 111 10.47 0.15 -5.96
CA CYS A 111 11.55 1.05 -6.35
C CYS A 111 11.80 0.94 -7.86
N ALA A 112 11.69 2.07 -8.56
CA ALA A 112 12.09 2.16 -9.96
C ALA A 112 13.62 2.03 -10.08
N PRO A 113 14.15 1.50 -11.21
CA PRO A 113 15.59 1.55 -11.47
C PRO A 113 16.12 2.98 -11.39
N LYS A 114 17.38 3.14 -10.97
CA LYS A 114 17.98 4.46 -10.75
C LYS A 114 17.94 5.34 -12.01
N SER A 115 18.22 4.76 -13.18
CA SER A 115 18.14 5.45 -14.47
C SER A 115 16.72 5.98 -14.78
N VAL A 116 15.69 5.22 -14.42
CA VAL A 116 14.28 5.63 -14.57
C VAL A 116 13.95 6.78 -13.61
N SER A 117 14.48 6.73 -12.39
CA SER A 117 14.33 7.83 -11.41
C SER A 117 14.99 9.12 -11.92
N LEU A 118 16.20 9.03 -12.50
CA LEU A 118 16.88 10.18 -13.11
C LEU A 118 16.10 10.72 -14.32
N LEU A 119 15.59 9.83 -15.18
CA LEU A 119 14.76 10.22 -16.32
C LEU A 119 13.49 10.95 -15.86
N ARG A 120 12.84 10.50 -14.79
CA ARG A 120 11.68 11.18 -14.21
C ARG A 120 12.03 12.56 -13.67
N ALA A 121 13.17 12.70 -12.99
CA ALA A 121 13.53 13.91 -12.27
C ALA A 121 14.16 15.00 -13.15
N LEU A 122 15.00 14.62 -14.12
CA LEU A 122 15.89 15.54 -14.83
C LEU A 122 15.50 15.78 -16.29
N HIS A 123 14.58 14.98 -16.84
CA HIS A 123 14.25 15.10 -18.26
C HIS A 123 13.46 16.39 -18.55
N PRO A 124 13.83 17.21 -19.54
CA PRO A 124 13.21 18.52 -19.75
C PRO A 124 11.79 18.45 -20.32
N ASN A 125 11.39 17.30 -20.90
CA ASN A 125 10.06 17.11 -21.47
C ASN A 125 9.08 16.53 -20.44
N GLU A 126 8.07 17.31 -20.06
CA GLU A 126 7.00 16.88 -19.14
C GLU A 126 6.23 15.64 -19.60
N VAL A 127 6.01 15.47 -20.91
CA VAL A 127 5.30 14.31 -21.47
C VAL A 127 6.07 13.03 -21.14
N THR A 128 7.39 13.06 -21.30
CA THR A 128 8.26 11.94 -20.93
C THR A 128 8.22 11.68 -19.42
N GLN A 129 8.31 12.73 -18.59
CA GLN A 129 8.22 12.57 -17.14
C GLN A 129 6.88 11.94 -16.71
N LYS A 130 5.75 12.39 -17.29
CA LYS A 130 4.41 11.82 -17.06
C LYS A 130 4.33 10.37 -17.54
N ALA A 131 4.90 10.05 -18.70
CA ALA A 131 4.94 8.69 -19.21
C ALA A 131 5.69 7.73 -18.26
N VAL A 132 6.80 8.19 -17.66
CA VAL A 132 7.55 7.39 -16.67
C VAL A 132 6.71 7.12 -15.42
N VAL A 133 6.02 8.14 -14.89
CA VAL A 133 5.09 7.94 -13.74
C VAL A 133 3.99 6.96 -14.11
N ASN A 134 3.37 7.11 -15.26
CA ASN A 134 2.27 6.23 -15.70
C ASN A 134 2.76 4.79 -15.86
N ALA A 135 3.95 4.58 -16.40
CA ALA A 135 4.56 3.26 -16.51
C ALA A 135 4.84 2.64 -15.14
N HIS A 136 5.35 3.42 -14.18
CA HIS A 136 5.56 2.99 -12.80
C HIS A 136 4.23 2.59 -12.12
N THR A 137 3.19 3.41 -12.27
CA THR A 137 1.84 3.12 -11.75
C THR A 137 1.21 1.89 -12.41
N ALA A 138 1.39 1.70 -13.72
CA ALA A 138 0.92 0.52 -14.42
C ALA A 138 1.62 -0.76 -13.93
N ALA A 139 2.95 -0.70 -13.76
CA ALA A 139 3.74 -1.82 -13.22
C ALA A 139 3.31 -2.16 -11.78
N LEU A 140 2.98 -1.15 -10.97
CA LEU A 140 2.42 -1.33 -9.64
C LEU A 140 1.09 -2.08 -9.69
N GLY A 141 0.18 -1.67 -10.59
CA GLY A 141 -1.12 -2.31 -10.78
C GLY A 141 -1.00 -3.81 -11.09
N GLU A 142 -0.12 -4.18 -12.02
CA GLU A 142 0.12 -5.58 -12.37
C GLU A 142 0.72 -6.38 -11.21
N ALA A 143 1.66 -5.80 -10.47
CA ALA A 143 2.22 -6.46 -9.29
C ALA A 143 1.18 -6.69 -8.18
N LEU A 144 0.28 -5.73 -7.95
CA LEU A 144 -0.80 -5.88 -6.98
C LEU A 144 -1.85 -6.88 -7.44
N LYS A 145 -2.13 -6.97 -8.74
CA LYS A 145 -2.97 -8.02 -9.31
C LYS A 145 -2.39 -9.40 -9.04
N TYR A 146 -1.09 -9.57 -9.32
CA TYR A 146 -0.38 -10.81 -9.02
C TYR A 146 -0.45 -11.14 -7.51
N LEU A 147 -0.25 -10.14 -6.64
CA LEU A 147 -0.36 -10.32 -5.19
C LEU A 147 -1.77 -10.76 -4.76
N ALA A 148 -2.82 -10.14 -5.29
CA ALA A 148 -4.20 -10.52 -4.97
C ALA A 148 -4.49 -11.96 -5.40
N GLU A 149 -3.97 -12.39 -6.56
CA GLU A 149 -4.14 -13.75 -7.07
C GLU A 149 -3.37 -14.79 -6.26
N HIS A 150 -2.18 -14.49 -5.75
CA HIS A 150 -1.28 -15.49 -5.16
C HIS A 150 -1.12 -15.39 -3.64
N ALA A 151 -1.46 -14.25 -3.03
CA ALA A 151 -1.31 -13.98 -1.60
C ALA A 151 -2.59 -13.44 -0.93
N GLY A 152 -3.66 -13.19 -1.69
CA GLY A 152 -4.96 -12.73 -1.19
C GLY A 152 -5.77 -13.83 -0.50
N TYR A 153 -5.24 -14.37 0.61
CA TYR A 153 -5.87 -15.44 1.37
C TYR A 153 -5.95 -15.12 2.86
N THR A 154 -6.91 -15.73 3.54
CA THR A 154 -7.01 -15.77 5.00
C THR A 154 -7.04 -17.20 5.50
N ARG A 155 -6.66 -17.40 6.76
CA ARG A 155 -6.75 -18.70 7.45
C ARG A 155 -8.05 -18.78 8.25
N VAL A 156 -8.85 -19.79 7.97
CA VAL A 156 -10.07 -20.10 8.72
C VAL A 156 -9.89 -21.43 9.44
N HIS A 157 -10.35 -21.51 10.70
CA HIS A 157 -10.32 -22.77 11.42
C HIS A 157 -11.47 -23.67 10.96
N ASN A 158 -11.13 -24.87 10.52
CA ASN A 158 -12.10 -25.89 10.19
C ASN A 158 -12.46 -26.66 11.47
N ARG A 159 -13.74 -26.57 11.89
CA ARG A 159 -14.22 -27.23 13.11
C ARG A 159 -14.38 -28.74 12.96
N VAL A 160 -14.50 -29.24 11.73
CA VAL A 160 -14.69 -30.67 11.43
C VAL A 160 -13.34 -31.38 11.41
N THR A 161 -12.35 -30.82 10.71
CA THR A 161 -11.03 -31.44 10.55
C THR A 161 -10.01 -30.99 11.60
N GLY A 162 -10.29 -29.90 12.34
CA GLY A 162 -9.34 -29.26 13.25
C GLY A 162 -8.25 -28.45 12.56
N ALA A 163 -8.14 -28.51 11.23
CA ALA A 163 -7.10 -27.86 10.45
C ALA A 163 -7.33 -26.34 10.25
N LYS A 164 -6.38 -25.69 9.57
CA LYS A 164 -6.50 -24.32 9.06
C LYS A 164 -6.65 -24.37 7.55
N ASP A 165 -7.82 -23.99 7.07
CA ASP A 165 -8.10 -23.89 5.63
C ASP A 165 -7.73 -22.49 5.13
N LEU A 166 -7.23 -22.42 3.89
CA LEU A 166 -7.03 -21.16 3.19
C LEU A 166 -8.29 -20.78 2.42
N VAL A 167 -8.81 -19.60 2.72
CA VAL A 167 -9.96 -19.02 2.02
C VAL A 167 -9.49 -17.81 1.25
N ARG A 168 -9.78 -17.81 -0.06
CA ARG A 168 -9.45 -16.68 -0.96
C ARG A 168 -10.29 -15.46 -0.60
N LEU A 169 -9.66 -14.30 -0.59
CA LEU A 169 -10.33 -13.02 -0.45
C LEU A 169 -10.78 -12.51 -1.83
N PRO A 170 -11.89 -11.76 -1.91
CA PRO A 170 -12.35 -11.14 -3.16
C PRO A 170 -11.29 -10.26 -3.81
N GLY A 171 -10.49 -9.58 -3.00
CA GLY A 171 -9.42 -8.70 -3.43
C GLY A 171 -8.61 -8.15 -2.27
N ILE A 172 -7.71 -7.23 -2.59
CA ILE A 172 -6.89 -6.51 -1.63
C ILE A 172 -7.15 -5.02 -1.84
N VAL A 173 -7.39 -4.31 -0.73
CA VAL A 173 -7.46 -2.86 -0.68
C VAL A 173 -6.25 -2.34 0.07
N ALA A 174 -5.56 -1.38 -0.52
CA ALA A 174 -4.32 -0.82 0.02
C ALA A 174 -4.21 0.67 -0.32
N VAL A 175 -3.14 1.31 0.16
CA VAL A 175 -2.89 2.74 0.02
C VAL A 175 -1.50 2.96 -0.56
N ALA A 176 -1.39 3.71 -1.64
CA ALA A 176 -0.12 4.00 -2.30
C ALA A 176 0.38 5.41 -1.96
N TYR A 177 1.61 5.49 -1.45
CA TYR A 177 2.35 6.71 -1.16
C TYR A 177 3.54 6.78 -2.12
N GLN A 178 3.48 7.69 -3.10
CA GLN A 178 4.56 7.87 -4.08
C GLN A 178 5.51 8.97 -3.63
N HIS A 179 6.80 8.64 -3.64
CA HIS A 179 7.91 9.53 -3.32
C HIS A 179 8.89 9.64 -4.49
N GLU A 180 9.65 10.73 -4.55
CA GLU A 180 10.59 11.02 -5.63
C GLU A 180 12.04 11.22 -5.16
N THR A 181 12.29 11.35 -3.85
CA THR A 181 13.64 11.39 -3.27
C THR A 181 13.89 10.28 -2.25
N SER A 182 15.15 9.93 -2.04
CA SER A 182 15.55 8.94 -1.02
C SER A 182 15.32 9.47 0.40
N ARG A 183 15.20 8.57 1.39
CA ARG A 183 15.05 8.92 2.83
C ARG A 183 16.10 9.89 3.39
N GLY A 184 17.28 9.98 2.78
CA GLY A 184 18.35 10.91 3.19
C GLY A 184 18.29 12.28 2.53
N GLY A 185 17.24 12.57 1.74
CA GLY A 185 17.00 13.88 1.10
C GLY A 185 17.97 14.27 -0.01
N GLY A 186 18.96 13.43 -0.34
CA GLY A 186 20.04 13.77 -1.27
C GLY A 186 19.98 13.10 -2.63
N ASP A 187 19.22 12.00 -2.79
CA ASP A 187 19.28 11.17 -3.99
C ASP A 187 17.93 10.97 -4.68
N LEU A 188 17.89 11.13 -6.01
CA LEU A 188 16.68 11.06 -6.84
C LEU A 188 16.16 9.63 -6.95
N HIS A 189 15.04 9.28 -6.32
CA HIS A 189 14.58 7.90 -6.26
C HIS A 189 13.05 7.81 -6.31
N LEU A 190 12.53 7.47 -7.50
CA LEU A 190 11.11 7.20 -7.68
C LEU A 190 10.77 5.86 -7.03
N HIS A 191 9.97 5.92 -5.97
CA HIS A 191 9.48 4.73 -5.29
C HIS A 191 8.07 4.93 -4.75
N THR A 192 7.35 3.83 -4.59
CA THR A 192 5.99 3.85 -4.03
C THR A 192 5.89 2.85 -2.89
N HIS A 193 5.51 3.34 -1.72
CA HIS A 193 5.09 2.52 -0.59
C HIS A 193 3.61 2.16 -0.76
N VAL A 194 3.30 0.88 -0.95
CA VAL A 194 1.93 0.39 -0.90
C VAL A 194 1.68 -0.29 0.44
N ILE A 195 0.91 0.40 1.26
CA ILE A 195 0.53 -0.03 2.59
C ILE A 195 -0.74 -0.87 2.48
N VAL A 196 -0.61 -2.16 2.76
CA VAL A 196 -1.70 -3.14 2.77
C VAL A 196 -2.15 -3.37 4.23
N PRO A 197 -3.33 -2.87 4.66
CA PRO A 197 -3.87 -3.21 5.96
C PRO A 197 -3.99 -4.72 6.14
N ASN A 198 -3.61 -5.25 7.30
CA ASN A 198 -3.69 -6.69 7.53
C ASN A 198 -5.16 -7.16 7.65
N ARG A 199 -6.07 -6.26 8.04
CA ARG A 199 -7.52 -6.53 8.09
C ARG A 199 -8.13 -6.29 6.71
N GLN A 200 -8.38 -7.36 5.97
CA GLN A 200 -9.01 -7.32 4.65
C GLN A 200 -10.40 -7.95 4.70
N ALA A 201 -11.30 -7.50 3.82
CA ALA A 201 -12.65 -8.04 3.76
C ALA A 201 -12.67 -9.43 3.12
N ARG A 202 -13.35 -10.38 3.76
CA ARG A 202 -13.77 -11.64 3.14
C ARG A 202 -15.10 -11.44 2.41
N ALA A 203 -15.46 -12.36 1.53
CA ALA A 203 -16.71 -12.33 0.76
C ALA A 203 -17.98 -12.18 1.60
N ASP A 204 -17.96 -12.54 2.90
CA ASP A 204 -19.08 -12.37 3.84
C ASP A 204 -19.07 -11.01 4.58
N GLY A 205 -18.24 -10.05 4.16
CA GLY A 205 -18.13 -8.71 4.75
C GLY A 205 -17.25 -8.63 6.00
N LYS A 206 -16.89 -9.77 6.60
CA LYS A 206 -16.06 -9.76 7.82
C LYS A 206 -14.62 -9.39 7.50
N LEU A 207 -14.04 -8.52 8.33
CA LEU A 207 -12.61 -8.24 8.27
C LEU A 207 -11.80 -9.35 8.94
N VAL A 208 -10.83 -9.87 8.20
CA VAL A 208 -9.98 -11.00 8.58
C VAL A 208 -8.52 -10.65 8.33
N SER A 209 -7.61 -11.36 9.02
CA SER A 209 -6.18 -11.19 8.78
C SER A 209 -5.78 -11.84 7.44
N LEU A 210 -4.93 -11.15 6.68
CA LEU A 210 -4.18 -11.78 5.58
C LEU A 210 -3.28 -12.89 6.11
N ASP A 211 -3.10 -13.94 5.32
CA ASP A 211 -2.12 -14.98 5.63
C ASP A 211 -0.70 -14.52 5.29
N GLY A 212 0.01 -14.02 6.31
CA GLY A 212 1.39 -13.58 6.20
C GLY A 212 2.43 -14.69 5.97
N THR A 213 2.05 -15.96 5.96
CA THR A 213 3.00 -17.09 5.80
C THR A 213 3.01 -17.68 4.38
N SER A 214 1.91 -17.53 3.64
CA SER A 214 1.73 -18.25 2.38
C SER A 214 2.16 -17.48 1.14
N GLY A 215 2.22 -16.14 1.20
CA GLY A 215 2.49 -15.32 -0.01
C GLY A 215 3.09 -13.92 0.17
N VAL A 216 3.34 -13.43 1.39
CA VAL A 216 3.88 -12.06 1.61
C VAL A 216 5.34 -12.05 2.12
N ALA A 217 5.88 -13.21 2.53
CA ALA A 217 7.28 -13.36 2.92
C ALA A 217 7.93 -14.47 2.08
N PRO A 218 9.22 -14.37 1.69
CA PRO A 218 9.94 -15.45 1.02
C PRO A 218 9.89 -16.72 1.87
N ARG A 219 9.63 -17.88 1.25
CA ARG A 219 9.72 -19.17 1.94
C ARG A 219 11.19 -19.57 2.06
N ASP A 220 11.68 -19.69 3.27
CA ASP A 220 12.86 -20.52 3.53
C ASP A 220 12.37 -21.97 3.66
N ARG A 221 12.45 -22.74 2.56
CA ARG A 221 12.12 -24.18 2.59
C ARG A 221 13.38 -24.97 2.91
N GLY A 222 13.79 -24.95 4.18
CA GLY A 222 14.65 -25.98 4.77
C GLY A 222 13.79 -27.07 5.38
N GLY A 223 13.48 -28.13 4.62
CA GLY A 223 12.68 -29.26 5.09
C GLY A 223 13.06 -30.52 4.34
N VAL A 224 13.89 -31.32 4.99
CA VAL A 224 14.48 -32.59 4.54
C VAL A 224 13.40 -33.57 4.06
N GLU A 225 13.50 -33.96 2.81
CA GLU A 225 12.81 -35.12 2.23
C GLU A 225 13.52 -36.37 2.76
N ARG A 226 12.79 -37.20 3.51
CA ARG A 226 13.19 -38.58 3.79
C ARG A 226 12.24 -39.46 2.99
N ASP A 227 12.81 -40.10 1.98
CA ASP A 227 12.42 -41.44 1.52
C ASP A 227 13.64 -42.36 1.74
#